data_AF-E4ZX19-F1
#
_entry.id   AF-E4ZX19-F1
#
_cell.length_a   1.000
_cell.length_b   1.000
_cell.length_c   1.000
_cell.angle_alpha   90.00
_cell.angle_beta   90.00
_cell.angle_gamma   90.00
#
_symmetry.space_group_name_H-M   'P 1'
#
loop_
_entity.id
_entity.type
_entity.pdbx_description
1 polymer ?
#
loop_
_entity_poly.entity_id
_entity_poly.type
_entity_poly.pdbx_seq_one_letter_code
_entity_poly.pdbx_strand_id
1 'polypeptide(L)'
;MKCIRSDPRTSQLLDVWKGSEPLLRSDFYFWAARSDVPKSFQGLLRSILYSLLEQHQHFIPLVFPDVCRTIQSERPIDTALTISELTLALRLLVEGCRPIKICLFIDGLDEYSGDHRELVSQIGDLSVYSQVKFMVSSRPWPVFEEAFKNKEHLLLEKVAALLTRERWGQLCDFAFTSS
;
A
#
# COMPACT_ATOMS: atom_id res chain seq x y z
N MET A 1 5.75 -2.52 13.14
CA MET A 1 5.95 -2.99 11.74
C MET A 1 7.27 -3.72 11.35
N LYS A 2 8.50 -3.33 11.77
CA LYS A 2 9.77 -3.92 11.26
C LYS A 2 9.89 -5.46 11.36
N CYS A 3 9.44 -6.05 12.47
CA CYS A 3 9.46 -7.50 12.66
C CYS A 3 8.50 -8.24 11.73
N ILE A 4 7.33 -7.67 11.45
CA ILE A 4 6.31 -8.24 10.55
C ILE A 4 6.85 -8.30 9.13
N ARG A 5 7.43 -7.20 8.66
CA ARG A 5 7.97 -7.10 7.29
C ARG A 5 9.08 -8.11 7.03
N SER A 6 9.97 -8.28 8.01
CA SER A 6 11.11 -9.20 7.92
C SER A 6 10.78 -10.63 8.38
N ASP A 7 9.53 -10.90 8.78
CA ASP A 7 9.07 -12.23 9.19
C ASP A 7 9.04 -13.16 7.96
N PRO A 8 9.69 -14.33 8.01
CA PRO A 8 9.63 -15.30 6.93
C PRO A 8 8.19 -15.68 6.54
N ARG A 9 7.27 -15.71 7.50
CA ARG A 9 5.85 -16.05 7.28
C ARG A 9 5.16 -14.99 6.43
N THR A 10 5.48 -13.71 6.63
CA THR A 10 4.97 -12.63 5.78
C THR A 10 5.42 -12.81 4.34
N SER A 11 6.69 -13.15 4.12
CA SER A 11 7.18 -13.40 2.77
C SER A 11 6.51 -14.61 2.12
N GLN A 12 6.36 -15.72 2.85
CA GLN A 12 5.63 -16.91 2.37
C GLN A 12 4.19 -16.60 1.97
N LEU A 13 3.45 -15.85 2.81
CA LEU A 13 2.06 -15.47 2.52
C LEU A 13 1.95 -14.55 1.30
N LEU A 14 2.90 -13.62 1.15
CA LEU A 14 2.97 -12.75 -0.02
C LEU A 14 3.36 -13.52 -1.28
N ASP A 15 4.20 -14.55 -1.16
CA ASP A 15 4.58 -15.42 -2.27
C ASP A 15 3.41 -16.26 -2.78
N VAL A 16 2.59 -16.80 -1.86
CA VAL A 16 1.34 -17.49 -2.22
C VAL A 16 0.38 -16.52 -2.91
N TRP A 17 0.19 -15.32 -2.36
CA TRP A 17 -0.74 -14.34 -2.92
C TRP A 17 -0.32 -13.79 -4.28
N LYS A 18 0.98 -13.52 -4.48
CA LYS A 18 1.47 -13.01 -5.76
C LYS A 18 1.48 -14.09 -6.85
N GLY A 19 1.60 -15.38 -6.47
CA GLY A 19 1.80 -16.46 -7.41
C GLY A 19 3.00 -16.20 -8.32
N SER A 20 2.77 -16.19 -9.63
CA SER A 20 3.78 -15.91 -10.66
C SER A 20 3.98 -14.41 -10.95
N GLU A 21 3.18 -13.53 -10.38
CA GLU A 21 3.27 -12.08 -10.60
C GLU A 21 4.48 -11.49 -9.86
N PRO A 22 5.11 -10.43 -10.41
CA PRO A 22 6.06 -9.62 -9.66
C PRO A 22 5.38 -8.99 -8.44
N LEU A 23 6.13 -8.83 -7.35
CA LEU A 23 5.65 -8.19 -6.13
C LEU A 23 6.49 -6.97 -5.82
N LEU A 24 5.85 -5.80 -5.79
CA LEU A 24 6.44 -4.58 -5.28
C LEU A 24 6.13 -4.42 -3.80
N ARG A 25 7.08 -3.87 -3.05
CA ARG A 25 6.92 -3.56 -1.64
C ARG A 25 7.31 -2.11 -1.37
N SER A 26 6.52 -1.43 -0.56
CA SER A 26 6.87 -0.10 -0.05
C SER A 26 6.52 0.00 1.42
N ASP A 27 7.35 0.73 2.15
CA ASP A 27 7.23 0.94 3.59
C ASP A 27 7.02 2.44 3.88
N PHE A 28 6.07 2.77 4.74
CA PHE A 28 5.86 4.12 5.26
C PHE A 28 5.64 4.09 6.77
N TYR A 29 6.25 5.03 7.47
CA TYR A 29 6.19 5.12 8.93
C TYR A 29 5.83 6.55 9.33
N PHE A 30 4.59 6.78 9.78
CA PHE A 30 4.14 8.12 10.18
C PHE A 30 4.99 8.70 11.32
N TRP A 31 5.46 7.86 12.25
CA TRP A 31 6.34 8.28 13.34
C TRP A 31 7.73 8.72 12.87
N ALA A 32 8.18 8.23 11.71
CA ALA A 32 9.49 8.55 11.15
C ALA A 32 9.45 9.69 10.13
N ALA A 33 8.25 10.22 9.84
CA ALA A 33 8.12 11.39 8.99
C ALA A 33 8.90 12.55 9.61
N ARG A 34 9.93 13.01 8.89
CA ARG A 34 10.74 14.17 9.29
C ARG A 34 9.85 15.41 9.33
N SER A 35 10.26 16.42 10.10
CA SER A 35 9.51 17.67 10.32
C SER A 35 9.16 18.45 9.02
N ASP A 36 9.80 18.15 7.91
CA ASP A 36 9.56 18.70 6.57
C ASP A 36 8.59 17.88 5.70
N VAL A 37 8.28 16.62 6.07
CA VAL A 37 7.27 15.80 5.42
C VAL A 37 6.03 15.79 6.32
N PRO A 38 4.94 16.48 5.94
CA PRO A 38 3.72 16.47 6.74
C PRO A 38 3.23 15.03 6.88
N LYS A 39 2.90 14.61 8.12
CA LYS A 39 2.21 13.34 8.45
C LYS A 39 0.78 13.36 7.87
N SER A 40 0.71 13.40 6.55
CA SER A 40 -0.44 13.69 5.70
C SER A 40 -0.59 12.60 4.65
N PHE A 41 -1.76 12.53 4.04
CA PHE A 41 -2.04 11.50 3.03
C PHE A 41 -1.22 11.75 1.77
N GLN A 42 -0.99 13.02 1.42
CA GLN A 42 -0.08 13.42 0.36
C GLN A 42 1.36 12.95 0.62
N GLY A 43 1.84 13.08 1.86
CA GLY A 43 3.15 12.58 2.28
C GLY A 43 3.27 11.06 2.12
N LEU A 44 2.25 10.32 2.58
CA LEU A 44 2.14 8.87 2.41
C LEU A 44 2.23 8.47 0.92
N LEU A 45 1.40 9.07 0.07
CA LEU A 45 1.39 8.78 -1.36
C LEU A 45 2.72 9.09 -2.04
N ARG A 46 3.32 10.25 -1.74
CA ARG A 46 4.62 10.64 -2.28
C ARG A 46 5.71 9.65 -1.92
N SER A 47 5.81 9.27 -0.64
CA SER A 47 6.81 8.31 -0.19
C SER A 47 6.62 6.93 -0.80
N ILE A 48 5.37 6.45 -0.90
CA ILE A 48 5.05 5.18 -1.56
C ILE A 48 5.47 5.22 -3.02
N LEU A 49 5.03 6.23 -3.78
CA LEU A 49 5.35 6.35 -5.20
C LEU A 49 6.85 6.51 -5.43
N TYR A 50 7.54 7.32 -4.62
CA TYR A 50 9.00 7.44 -4.68
C TYR A 50 9.67 6.08 -4.49
N SER A 51 9.32 5.36 -3.42
CA SER A 51 9.91 4.05 -3.11
C SER A 51 9.66 3.01 -4.20
N LEU A 52 8.47 2.99 -4.79
CA LEU A 52 8.13 2.06 -5.88
C LEU A 52 8.85 2.43 -7.19
N LEU A 53 8.88 3.72 -7.54
CA LEU A 53 9.44 4.19 -8.81
C LEU A 53 10.97 4.24 -8.81
N GLU A 54 11.60 4.46 -7.66
CA GLU A 54 13.05 4.40 -7.50
C GLU A 54 13.59 3.02 -7.91
N GLN A 55 12.88 1.95 -7.50
CA GLN A 55 13.22 0.56 -7.85
C GLN A 55 12.75 0.16 -9.26
N HIS A 56 11.72 0.83 -9.79
CA HIS A 56 11.07 0.48 -11.05
C HIS A 56 10.91 1.70 -11.98
N GLN A 57 12.03 2.35 -12.30
CA GLN A 57 12.06 3.61 -13.05
C GLN A 57 11.36 3.56 -14.42
N HIS A 58 11.24 2.37 -15.02
CA HIS A 58 10.52 2.16 -16.27
C HIS A 58 9.01 2.44 -16.18
N PHE A 59 8.43 2.52 -14.98
CA PHE A 59 7.05 2.96 -14.77
C PHE A 59 6.87 4.48 -14.70
N ILE A 60 7.95 5.27 -14.56
CA ILE A 60 7.85 6.73 -14.45
C ILE A 60 7.11 7.35 -15.65
N PRO A 61 7.40 6.99 -16.92
CA PRO A 61 6.68 7.55 -18.06
C PRO A 61 5.20 7.16 -18.12
N LEU A 62 4.83 6.02 -17.49
CA LEU A 62 3.45 5.56 -17.41
C LEU A 62 2.64 6.40 -16.40
N VAL A 63 3.21 6.64 -15.22
CA VAL A 63 2.48 7.28 -14.12
C VAL A 63 2.62 8.80 -14.08
N PHE A 64 3.67 9.36 -14.69
CA PHE A 64 3.90 10.81 -14.79
C PHE A 64 4.28 11.25 -16.22
N PRO A 65 3.44 10.97 -17.24
CA PRO A 65 3.76 11.27 -18.63
C PRO A 65 3.98 12.77 -18.89
N ASP A 66 3.20 13.64 -18.24
CA ASP A 66 3.33 15.10 -18.36
C ASP A 66 4.62 15.64 -17.74
N VAL A 67 5.04 15.09 -16.61
CA VAL A 67 6.31 15.47 -15.98
C VAL A 67 7.48 15.09 -16.89
N CYS A 68 7.45 13.89 -17.48
CA CYS A 68 8.46 13.45 -18.44
C CYS A 68 8.52 14.38 -19.67
N ARG A 69 7.36 14.74 -20.25
CA ARG A 69 7.30 15.70 -21.37
C ARG A 69 7.86 17.07 -20.99
N THR A 70 7.54 17.55 -19.79
CA THR A 70 8.00 18.85 -19.29
C THR A 70 9.53 18.87 -19.15
N ILE A 71 10.12 17.83 -18.53
CA ILE A 71 11.58 17.63 -18.42
C ILE A 71 12.23 17.65 -19.80
N GLN A 72 11.70 16.87 -20.75
CA GLN A 72 12.24 16.78 -22.11
C GLN A 72 12.16 18.11 -22.87
N SER A 73 11.19 18.96 -22.55
CA SER A 73 11.02 20.29 -23.15
C SER A 73 11.80 21.40 -22.44
N GLU A 74 12.64 21.07 -21.46
CA GLU A 74 13.45 22.02 -20.66
C GLU A 74 12.61 23.13 -19.98
N ARG A 75 11.34 22.85 -19.71
CA ARG A 75 10.44 23.80 -19.03
C ARG A 75 10.57 23.71 -17.52
N PRO A 76 10.29 24.79 -16.78
CA PRO A 76 10.17 24.73 -15.33
C PRO A 76 9.13 23.68 -14.94
N ILE A 77 9.49 22.80 -14.01
CA ILE A 77 8.61 21.74 -13.52
C ILE A 77 7.98 22.24 -12.23
N ASP A 78 6.66 22.22 -12.17
CA ASP A 78 5.99 22.28 -10.89
C ASP A 78 6.13 20.91 -10.21
N THR A 79 6.83 20.91 -9.07
CA THR A 79 7.06 19.69 -8.28
C THR A 79 5.95 19.45 -7.26
N ALA A 80 4.99 20.38 -7.14
CA ALA A 80 3.91 20.32 -6.18
C ALA A 80 2.75 19.41 -6.65
N LEU A 81 3.03 18.11 -6.82
CA LEU A 81 1.99 17.13 -7.16
C LEU A 81 0.87 17.09 -6.09
N THR A 82 -0.37 17.28 -6.52
CA THR A 82 -1.59 17.23 -5.69
C THR A 82 -1.91 15.80 -5.25
N ILE A 83 -2.78 15.65 -4.24
CA ILE A 83 -3.28 14.33 -3.81
C ILE A 83 -3.96 13.59 -4.96
N SER A 84 -4.73 14.30 -5.79
CA SER A 84 -5.42 13.72 -6.94
C SER A 84 -4.45 13.17 -7.98
N GLU A 85 -3.38 13.91 -8.29
CA GLU A 85 -2.34 13.46 -9.23
C GLU A 85 -1.56 12.26 -8.69
N LEU A 86 -1.23 12.27 -7.39
CA LEU A 86 -0.55 11.14 -6.75
C LEU A 86 -1.45 9.90 -6.68
N THR A 87 -2.73 10.08 -6.37
CA THR A 87 -3.71 8.98 -6.36
C THR A 87 -3.87 8.40 -7.77
N LEU A 88 -3.97 9.27 -8.78
CA LEU A 88 -4.01 8.85 -10.18
C LEU A 88 -2.75 8.08 -10.58
N ALA A 89 -1.56 8.56 -10.21
CA ALA A 89 -0.30 7.88 -10.49
C ALA A 89 -0.27 6.47 -9.88
N LEU A 90 -0.73 6.31 -8.63
CA LEU A 90 -0.81 4.99 -7.99
C LEU A 90 -1.83 4.07 -8.70
N ARG A 91 -2.97 4.61 -9.12
CA ARG A 91 -3.96 3.84 -9.92
C ARG A 91 -3.39 3.40 -11.26
N LEU A 92 -2.72 4.29 -11.98
CA LEU A 92 -2.05 3.97 -13.25
C LEU A 92 -0.97 2.91 -13.08
N LEU A 93 -0.27 2.88 -11.94
CA LEU A 93 0.69 1.83 -11.62
C LEU A 93 0.01 0.47 -11.44
N VAL A 94 -1.15 0.44 -10.76
CA VAL A 94 -1.92 -0.78 -10.50
C VAL A 94 -2.61 -1.31 -11.76
N GLU A 95 -3.17 -0.42 -12.57
CA GLU A 95 -4.00 -0.76 -13.74
C GLU A 95 -3.18 -0.90 -15.04
N GLY A 96 -2.14 -0.08 -15.21
CA GLY A 96 -1.42 0.07 -16.48
C GLY A 96 -0.26 -0.92 -16.68
N CYS A 97 0.06 -1.72 -15.67
CA CYS A 97 1.18 -2.67 -15.70
C CYS A 97 0.71 -4.10 -16.01
N ARG A 98 1.61 -4.94 -16.55
CA ARG A 98 1.44 -6.42 -16.49
C ARG A 98 1.06 -6.80 -15.06
N PRO A 99 0.29 -7.89 -14.84
CA PRO A 99 -0.26 -8.19 -13.52
C PRO A 99 0.88 -8.19 -12.49
N ILE A 100 0.84 -7.19 -11.62
CA ILE A 100 1.82 -6.88 -10.59
C ILE A 100 1.08 -6.76 -9.28
N LYS A 101 1.65 -7.31 -8.22
CA LYS A 101 1.13 -7.14 -6.87
C LYS A 101 1.89 -6.04 -6.17
N ILE A 102 1.20 -5.25 -5.36
CA ILE A 102 1.79 -4.20 -4.53
C ILE A 102 1.42 -4.49 -3.07
N CYS A 103 2.42 -4.61 -2.21
CA CYS A 103 2.23 -4.70 -0.77
C CYS A 103 2.78 -3.45 -0.08
N LEU A 104 1.91 -2.75 0.64
CA LEU A 104 2.21 -1.50 1.30
C LEU A 104 2.20 -1.71 2.82
N PHE A 105 3.32 -1.44 3.46
CA PHE A 105 3.45 -1.50 4.92
C PHE A 105 3.35 -0.08 5.48
N ILE A 106 2.34 0.21 6.30
CA ILE A 106 2.10 1.53 6.86
C ILE A 106 2.05 1.45 8.38
N ASP A 107 3.00 2.09 9.05
CA ASP A 107 3.11 2.08 10.52
C ASP A 107 2.71 3.43 11.13
N GLY A 108 2.03 3.38 12.27
CA GLY A 108 1.63 4.52 13.07
C GLY A 108 0.46 5.33 12.49
N LEU A 109 -0.63 4.69 12.03
CA LEU A 109 -1.78 5.45 11.51
C LEU A 109 -2.33 6.47 12.53
N ASP A 110 -2.19 6.23 13.83
CA ASP A 110 -2.57 7.15 14.91
C ASP A 110 -1.76 8.46 14.91
N GLU A 111 -0.55 8.45 14.34
CA GLU A 111 0.31 9.62 14.21
C GLU A 111 -0.07 10.51 13.01
N TYR A 112 -1.04 10.08 12.19
CA TYR A 112 -1.62 10.91 11.13
C TYR A 112 -2.15 12.23 11.69
N SER A 113 -1.78 13.35 11.05
CA SER A 113 -2.13 14.69 11.53
C SER A 113 -3.46 15.22 10.98
N GLY A 114 -4.11 14.51 10.06
CA GLY A 114 -5.44 14.85 9.53
C GLY A 114 -6.57 14.04 10.19
N ASP A 115 -7.71 13.98 9.53
CA ASP A 115 -8.86 13.18 9.99
C ASP A 115 -8.63 11.67 9.79
N HIS A 116 -8.66 10.89 10.87
CA HIS A 116 -8.42 9.44 10.80
C HIS A 116 -9.51 8.66 10.07
N ARG A 117 -10.76 9.14 10.05
CA ARG A 117 -11.85 8.52 9.28
C ARG A 117 -11.63 8.76 7.79
N GLU A 118 -11.17 9.95 7.41
CA GLU A 118 -10.78 10.26 6.05
C GLU A 118 -9.61 9.38 5.59
N LEU A 119 -8.56 9.23 6.42
CA LEU A 119 -7.44 8.33 6.14
C LEU A 119 -7.90 6.89 5.92
N VAL A 120 -8.77 6.38 6.80
CA VAL A 120 -9.37 5.06 6.66
C VAL A 120 -10.15 4.91 5.35
N SER A 121 -10.94 5.94 4.99
CA SER A 121 -11.70 5.95 3.74
C SER A 121 -10.77 5.90 2.54
N GLN A 122 -9.73 6.74 2.53
CA GLN A 122 -8.75 6.82 1.45
C GLN A 122 -7.94 5.52 1.28
N ILE A 123 -7.49 4.90 2.39
CA ILE A 123 -6.87 3.56 2.35
C ILE A 123 -7.88 2.53 1.84
N GLY A 124 -9.15 2.63 2.27
CA GLY A 124 -10.24 1.80 1.80
C GLY A 124 -10.45 1.87 0.29
N ASP A 125 -10.47 3.08 -0.28
CA ASP A 125 -10.64 3.32 -1.71
C ASP A 125 -9.50 2.74 -2.55
N LEU A 126 -8.29 2.68 -2.00
CA LEU A 126 -7.14 2.03 -2.65
C LEU A 126 -7.14 0.51 -2.47
N SER A 127 -7.84 0.01 -1.46
CA SER A 127 -7.89 -1.43 -1.15
C SER A 127 -8.89 -2.22 -2.00
N VAL A 128 -9.70 -1.53 -2.82
CA VAL A 128 -10.61 -2.14 -3.78
C VAL A 128 -9.88 -2.92 -4.87
N TYR A 129 -8.62 -2.58 -5.12
CA TYR A 129 -7.76 -3.26 -6.08
C TYR A 129 -7.24 -4.56 -5.49
N SER A 130 -7.63 -5.70 -6.05
CA SER A 130 -7.17 -7.04 -5.60
C SER A 130 -5.65 -7.25 -5.73
N GLN A 131 -5.00 -6.39 -6.52
CA GLN A 131 -3.55 -6.35 -6.70
C GLN A 131 -2.81 -5.60 -5.57
N VAL A 132 -3.53 -4.86 -4.73
CA VAL A 132 -2.95 -4.04 -3.66
C VAL A 132 -3.31 -4.63 -2.30
N LYS A 133 -2.31 -4.83 -1.46
CA LYS A 133 -2.48 -5.19 -0.05
C LYS A 133 -1.88 -4.12 0.85
N PHE A 134 -2.60 -3.80 1.91
CA PHE A 134 -2.10 -2.93 2.96
C PHE A 134 -1.90 -3.74 4.23
N MET A 135 -0.68 -3.66 4.78
CA MET A 135 -0.36 -4.12 6.12
C MET A 135 -0.18 -2.88 6.97
N VAL A 136 -1.10 -2.63 7.89
CA VAL A 136 -1.17 -1.38 8.64
C VAL A 136 -0.96 -1.60 10.14
N SER A 137 -0.45 -0.61 10.85
CA SER A 137 -0.38 -0.63 12.31
C SER A 137 -0.69 0.72 12.91
N SER A 138 -1.28 0.70 14.09
CA SER A 138 -1.60 1.89 14.89
C SER A 138 -1.80 1.51 16.34
N ARG A 139 -1.80 2.51 17.23
CA ARG A 139 -2.34 2.35 18.59
C ARG A 139 -3.81 1.92 18.53
N PRO A 140 -4.31 1.19 19.56
CA PRO A 140 -5.68 0.70 19.60
C PRO A 140 -6.66 1.86 19.81
N TRP A 141 -7.10 2.47 18.71
CA TRP A 141 -8.08 3.55 18.70
C TRP A 141 -9.37 3.05 18.03
N PRO A 142 -10.55 3.41 18.56
CA PRO A 142 -11.84 2.90 18.07
C PRO A 142 -12.04 3.09 16.56
N VAL A 143 -11.60 4.24 16.01
CA VAL A 143 -11.72 4.54 14.57
C VAL A 143 -11.06 3.50 13.69
N PHE A 144 -9.90 2.97 14.09
CA PHE A 144 -9.20 1.97 13.31
C PHE A 144 -9.72 0.56 13.62
N GLU A 145 -9.99 0.25 14.89
CA GLU A 145 -10.56 -1.06 15.26
C GLU A 145 -11.88 -1.30 14.53
N GLU A 146 -12.78 -0.32 14.48
CA GLU A 146 -14.05 -0.39 13.79
C GLU A 146 -13.86 -0.52 12.27
N ALA A 147 -12.99 0.32 11.69
CA ALA A 147 -12.74 0.34 10.25
C ALA A 147 -12.17 -0.96 9.69
N PHE A 148 -11.32 -1.62 10.46
CA PHE A 148 -10.55 -2.78 9.99
C PHE A 148 -11.07 -4.11 10.56
N LYS A 149 -12.05 -4.09 11.48
CA LYS A 149 -12.66 -5.29 12.09
C LYS A 149 -13.07 -6.37 11.09
N ASN A 150 -13.57 -5.97 9.92
CA ASN A 150 -14.11 -6.85 8.89
C ASN A 150 -13.32 -6.79 7.56
N LYS A 151 -12.16 -6.13 7.54
CA LYS A 151 -11.34 -5.95 6.33
C LYS A 151 -10.08 -6.80 6.44
N GLU A 152 -10.21 -8.09 6.13
CA GLU A 152 -9.08 -9.04 6.17
C GLU A 152 -7.90 -8.63 5.26
N HIS A 153 -8.13 -7.73 4.30
CA HIS A 153 -7.12 -7.14 3.41
C HIS A 153 -6.45 -5.86 3.94
N LEU A 154 -6.93 -5.29 5.06
CA LEU A 154 -6.37 -4.14 5.76
C LEU A 154 -5.99 -4.58 7.17
N LEU A 155 -4.86 -5.28 7.27
CA LEU A 155 -4.44 -5.92 8.51
C LEU A 155 -3.88 -4.90 9.47
N LEU A 156 -4.67 -4.50 10.45
CA LEU A 156 -4.22 -3.78 11.63
C LEU A 156 -3.56 -4.76 12.60
N GLU A 157 -2.25 -4.62 12.78
CA GLU A 157 -1.39 -5.29 13.75
C GLU A 157 -2.03 -6.40 14.61
N LYS A 158 -2.29 -7.57 14.00
CA LYS A 158 -2.42 -8.87 14.67
C LYS A 158 -1.73 -9.97 13.87
N VAL A 159 -0.44 -9.75 13.58
CA VAL A 159 0.43 -10.83 13.08
C VAL A 159 0.66 -11.93 14.14
N ALA A 160 0.20 -11.75 15.39
CA ALA A 160 0.14 -12.83 16.36
C ALA A 160 -1.17 -13.66 16.35
N ALA A 161 -2.31 -13.11 15.91
CA ALA A 161 -3.60 -13.81 16.06
C ALA A 161 -4.07 -14.58 14.81
N LEU A 162 -3.51 -14.29 13.63
CA LEU A 162 -3.84 -15.02 12.40
C LEU A 162 -2.94 -16.24 12.14
N LEU A 163 -1.99 -16.49 13.05
CA LEU A 163 -1.22 -17.72 13.11
C LEU A 163 -1.84 -18.76 14.05
N THR A 164 -2.93 -18.42 14.73
CA THR A 164 -3.76 -19.37 15.47
C THR A 164 -4.99 -19.71 14.64
N ARG A 165 -4.86 -20.86 13.95
CA ARG A 165 -5.89 -21.89 13.70
C ARG A 165 -7.32 -21.37 13.47
N GLU A 166 -7.78 -21.38 12.21
CA GLU A 166 -8.98 -22.16 11.78
C GLU A 166 -9.62 -21.71 10.45
N ARG A 167 -9.29 -20.55 9.86
CA ARG A 167 -10.06 -20.06 8.68
C ARG A 167 -9.45 -20.23 7.28
N TRP A 168 -8.20 -20.67 7.16
CA TRP A 168 -7.60 -20.87 5.83
C TRP A 168 -7.84 -22.25 5.20
N GLY A 169 -8.36 -23.23 5.96
CA GLY A 169 -8.73 -24.54 5.41
C GLY A 169 -9.89 -24.49 4.40
N GLN A 170 -10.79 -23.51 4.54
CA GLN A 170 -12.01 -23.45 3.72
C GLN A 170 -11.82 -22.77 2.35
N LEU A 171 -10.68 -22.12 2.09
CA LEU A 171 -10.39 -21.50 0.79
C LEU A 171 -9.52 -22.36 -0.12
N CYS A 172 -8.91 -23.44 0.40
CA CYS A 172 -8.16 -24.42 -0.41
C CYS A 172 -9.02 -25.58 -0.91
N ASP A 173 -10.16 -25.86 -0.27
CA ASP A 173 -11.05 -26.97 -0.66
C ASP A 173 -11.89 -26.69 -1.92
N PHE A 174 -11.92 -25.45 -2.43
CA PHE A 174 -12.60 -25.11 -3.69
C PHE A 174 -11.75 -25.30 -4.95
N ALA A 175 -10.46 -25.62 -4.81
CA ALA A 175 -9.53 -25.79 -5.92
C ALA A 175 -9.28 -27.27 -6.31
N PHE A 176 -9.88 -28.25 -5.62
CA PHE A 176 -9.67 -29.68 -5.89
C PHE A 176 -10.95 -30.54 -5.93
N THR A 177 -12.10 -29.96 -6.28
CA THR A 177 -13.27 -30.75 -6.69
C THR A 177 -13.91 -30.17 -7.94
N SER A 178 -13.41 -30.60 -9.10
CA SER A 178 -14.16 -30.83 -10.33
C SER A 178 -13.23 -31.56 -11.31
N SER A 179 -13.42 -32.89 -11.33
CA SER A 179 -13.17 -33.86 -12.42
C SER A 179 -11.95 -33.69 -13.33
#